data_AF-A0A5K3EGW9-F1
#
_entry.id   AF-A0A5K3EGW9-F1
#
_cell.length_a   1.000
_cell.length_b   1.000
_cell.length_c   1.000
_cell.angle_alpha   90.00
_cell.angle_beta   90.00
_cell.angle_gamma   90.00
#
_symmetry.space_group_name_H-M   'P 1'
#
loop_
_entity.id
_entity.type
_entity.pdbx_description
1 polymer ?
#
loop_
_entity_poly.entity_id
_entity_poly.type
_entity_poly.pdbx_seq_one_letter_code
_entity_poly.pdbx_strand_id
1 'polypeptide(L)'
;MNISLPLNLKYGNKIKQIFVSLTWQQKLMANVWIISGLVWCLLVLWKLWKKPNDDDVGSKEKKLHQVSRGFFLLGVIVIYAGICNTGLGHAVFLRFTWVEFACLSAIFAFFGLASVRPAANPVPMNVELTNEIKGWMQAVIIIYHYLRGDREPAVYICVRIFVSVYLVLSGFGHFMYYWRKYSPKTVLECHSRKRLTETYCALLYRYAQVVLRMNFFTVILCLSLRQSYLLHYFVPLITYAYTLTTVTMTAWLALTQLIVVKTQTVGETPKVVAFVIVLSCATLFSAVLKLRPDLFDVFFYSRPFGSLLWRHDRHWDYRWRIDRYSTQFGLLCGFLFVRHQNAQDREKNPLSKAKILLISTICVGIFLVGPT
;
A
#
# COMPACT_ATOMS: atom_id res chain seq x y z
N MET A 1 -62.29 -9.01 1.95
CA MET A 1 -61.48 -7.91 2.49
C MET A 1 -60.32 -7.68 1.52
N ASN A 2 -60.42 -6.67 0.66
CA ASN A 2 -59.42 -6.35 -0.37
C ASN A 2 -58.15 -5.83 0.31
N ILE A 3 -57.05 -6.58 0.23
CA ILE A 3 -55.72 -6.12 0.61
C ILE A 3 -55.11 -5.45 -0.63
N SER A 4 -55.41 -4.17 -0.81
CA SER A 4 -54.69 -3.33 -1.78
C SER A 4 -53.29 -3.07 -1.24
N LEU A 5 -52.28 -3.47 -2.03
CA LEU A 5 -50.86 -3.36 -1.73
C LEU A 5 -50.33 -2.01 -2.27
N PRO A 6 -50.02 -0.98 -1.45
CA PRO A 6 -49.44 0.26 -1.97
C PRO A 6 -47.92 0.21 -1.81
N LEU A 7 -47.25 -0.73 -2.48
CA LEU A 7 -45.79 -0.92 -2.38
C LEU A 7 -44.99 -0.24 -3.49
N ASN A 8 -45.64 0.28 -4.54
CA ASN A 8 -44.94 0.78 -5.74
C ASN A 8 -44.63 2.30 -5.79
N LEU A 9 -45.29 3.13 -4.97
CA LEU A 9 -45.08 4.60 -5.04
C LEU A 9 -44.11 5.16 -3.98
N LYS A 10 -43.87 4.43 -2.88
CA LYS A 10 -43.03 4.90 -1.77
C LYS A 10 -41.52 4.73 -2.03
N TYR A 11 -41.13 3.78 -2.88
CA TYR A 11 -39.74 3.56 -3.27
C TYR A 11 -39.29 4.44 -4.45
N GLY A 12 -40.17 4.66 -5.45
CA GLY A 12 -39.86 5.54 -6.60
C GLY A 12 -39.57 6.99 -6.19
N ASN A 13 -40.33 7.53 -5.24
CA ASN A 13 -40.10 8.88 -4.71
C ASN A 13 -38.84 8.97 -3.82
N LYS A 14 -38.48 7.90 -3.10
CA LYS A 14 -37.21 7.83 -2.36
C LYS A 14 -36.00 7.83 -3.31
N ILE A 15 -36.06 7.09 -4.41
CA ILE A 15 -34.96 7.05 -5.40
C ILE A 15 -34.77 8.42 -6.06
N LYS A 16 -35.86 9.12 -6.42
CA LYS A 16 -35.78 10.50 -6.93
C LYS A 16 -35.24 11.48 -5.88
N GLN A 17 -35.63 11.38 -4.61
CA GLN A 17 -35.07 12.19 -3.52
C GLN A 17 -33.58 11.91 -3.26
N ILE A 18 -33.14 10.65 -3.39
CA ILE A 18 -31.72 10.27 -3.30
C ILE A 18 -30.94 10.93 -4.45
N PHE A 19 -31.47 10.91 -5.67
CA PHE A 19 -30.79 11.55 -6.82
C PHE A 19 -30.70 13.07 -6.74
N VAL A 20 -31.74 13.72 -6.20
CA VAL A 20 -31.77 15.18 -5.99
C VAL A 20 -30.81 15.61 -4.87
N SER A 21 -30.57 14.75 -3.86
CA SER A 21 -29.66 15.03 -2.73
C SER A 21 -28.18 14.66 -2.96
N LEU A 22 -27.84 14.06 -4.11
CA LEU A 22 -26.45 13.76 -4.47
C LEU A 22 -25.63 15.05 -4.65
N THR A 23 -24.46 15.10 -4.00
CA THR A 23 -23.51 16.21 -4.19
C THR A 23 -22.93 16.18 -5.60
N TRP A 24 -22.35 17.30 -6.05
CA TRP A 24 -21.70 17.38 -7.37
C TRP A 24 -20.62 16.31 -7.57
N GLN A 25 -19.87 15.95 -6.52
CA GLN A 25 -18.88 14.88 -6.54
C GLN A 25 -19.50 13.51 -6.82
N GLN A 26 -20.63 13.18 -6.19
CA GLN A 26 -21.30 11.90 -6.41
C GLN A 26 -21.98 11.83 -7.79
N LYS A 27 -22.50 12.96 -8.28
CA LYS A 27 -23.02 13.08 -9.66
C LYS A 27 -21.90 12.90 -10.69
N LEU A 28 -20.72 13.49 -10.46
CA LEU A 28 -19.55 13.29 -11.31
C LEU A 28 -19.13 11.82 -11.35
N MET A 29 -19.02 11.16 -10.19
CA MET A 29 -18.68 9.74 -10.12
C MET A 29 -19.74 8.87 -10.82
N ALA A 30 -21.02 9.13 -10.60
CA ALA A 30 -22.11 8.42 -11.28
C ALA A 30 -22.00 8.53 -12.81
N ASN A 31 -21.71 9.73 -13.33
CA ASN A 31 -21.49 9.94 -14.76
C ASN A 31 -20.27 9.17 -15.27
N VAL A 32 -19.16 9.17 -14.53
CA VAL A 32 -17.96 8.37 -14.88
C VAL A 32 -18.29 6.88 -14.97
N TRP A 33 -19.09 6.35 -14.04
CA TRP A 33 -19.50 4.94 -14.05
C TRP A 33 -20.42 4.60 -15.23
N ILE A 34 -21.41 5.44 -15.50
CA ILE A 34 -22.35 5.25 -16.62
C ILE A 34 -21.59 5.30 -17.95
N ILE A 35 -20.74 6.31 -18.15
CA ILE A 35 -19.92 6.44 -19.36
C ILE A 35 -19.00 5.23 -19.52
N SER A 36 -18.34 4.77 -18.45
CA SER A 36 -17.47 3.60 -18.51
C SER A 36 -18.22 2.31 -18.86
N GLY A 37 -19.43 2.14 -18.33
CA GLY A 37 -20.32 1.03 -18.67
C GLY A 37 -20.80 1.07 -20.12
N LEU A 38 -21.22 2.25 -20.61
CA LEU A 38 -21.61 2.46 -22.00
C LEU A 38 -20.45 2.17 -22.96
N VAL A 39 -19.25 2.68 -22.67
CA VAL A 39 -18.04 2.41 -23.46
C VAL A 39 -17.72 0.91 -23.46
N TRP A 40 -17.82 0.23 -22.31
CA TRP A 40 -17.60 -1.21 -22.25
C TRP A 40 -18.61 -2.00 -23.08
N CYS A 41 -19.91 -1.68 -22.96
CA CYS A 41 -20.96 -2.31 -23.76
C CYS A 41 -20.76 -2.08 -25.26
N LEU A 42 -20.40 -0.86 -25.68
CA LEU A 42 -20.08 -0.54 -27.07
C LEU A 42 -18.89 -1.34 -27.60
N LEU A 43 -17.83 -1.53 -26.79
CA LEU A 43 -16.68 -2.34 -27.18
C LEU A 43 -17.02 -3.84 -27.28
N VAL A 44 -17.88 -4.36 -26.40
CA VAL A 44 -18.36 -5.74 -26.48
C VAL A 44 -19.21 -5.95 -27.74
N LEU A 45 -20.15 -5.04 -28.01
CA LEU A 45 -20.97 -5.07 -29.23
C LEU A 45 -20.13 -4.95 -30.50
N TRP A 46 -19.14 -4.05 -30.51
CA TRP A 46 -18.22 -3.90 -31.63
C TRP A 46 -17.39 -5.16 -31.87
N LYS A 47 -16.92 -5.82 -30.80
CA LYS A 47 -16.18 -7.08 -30.89
C LYS A 47 -17.05 -8.23 -31.44
N LEU A 48 -18.34 -8.26 -31.12
CA LEU A 48 -19.28 -9.24 -31.66
C LEU A 48 -19.56 -9.01 -33.16
N TRP A 49 -19.44 -7.77 -33.63
CA TRP A 49 -19.73 -7.38 -35.02
C TRP A 49 -18.50 -7.38 -35.94
N LYS A 50 -17.29 -7.34 -35.37
CA LYS A 50 -16.02 -7.22 -36.12
C LYS A 50 -15.54 -8.59 -36.64
N LYS A 51 -15.32 -8.69 -37.97
CA LYS A 51 -14.60 -9.82 -38.58
C LYS A 51 -13.12 -9.82 -38.16
N PRO A 52 -12.50 -10.99 -38.00
CA PRO A 52 -11.14 -11.12 -37.48
C PRO A 52 -10.13 -10.72 -38.57
N ASN A 53 -9.85 -9.45 -38.69
CA ASN A 53 -8.67 -9.00 -39.42
C ASN A 53 -8.06 -7.79 -38.73
N ASP A 54 -6.72 -7.83 -38.68
CA ASP A 54 -5.79 -6.81 -38.23
C ASP A 54 -5.32 -6.90 -36.75
N ASP A 55 -4.08 -7.41 -36.58
CA ASP A 55 -3.49 -7.82 -35.30
C ASP A 55 -2.99 -6.64 -34.43
N ASP A 56 -2.59 -5.51 -35.03
CA ASP A 56 -2.04 -4.36 -34.28
C ASP A 56 -3.14 -3.48 -33.66
N VAL A 57 -4.26 -3.29 -34.37
CA VAL A 57 -5.48 -2.66 -33.84
C VAL A 57 -6.01 -3.47 -32.64
N GLY A 58 -5.87 -4.79 -32.69
CA GLY A 58 -6.26 -5.69 -31.61
C GLY A 58 -5.56 -5.43 -30.27
N SER A 59 -4.31 -4.93 -30.26
CA SER A 59 -3.57 -4.66 -29.01
C SER A 59 -4.12 -3.46 -28.24
N LYS A 60 -4.36 -2.34 -28.93
CA LYS A 60 -4.95 -1.13 -28.32
C LYS A 60 -6.40 -1.39 -27.91
N GLU A 61 -7.15 -2.12 -28.73
CA GLU A 61 -8.53 -2.52 -28.44
C GLU A 61 -8.62 -3.43 -27.20
N LYS A 62 -7.75 -4.45 -27.09
CA LYS A 62 -7.66 -5.32 -25.91
C LYS A 62 -7.37 -4.53 -24.63
N LYS A 63 -6.44 -3.58 -24.68
CA LYS A 63 -6.13 -2.69 -23.54
C LYS A 63 -7.33 -1.83 -23.16
N LEU A 64 -7.98 -1.20 -24.14
CA LEU A 64 -9.15 -0.35 -23.90
C LEU A 64 -10.32 -1.17 -23.31
N HIS A 65 -10.57 -2.37 -23.83
CA HIS A 65 -11.58 -3.29 -23.30
C HIS A 65 -11.26 -3.74 -21.86
N GLN A 66 -10.00 -4.02 -21.55
CA GLN A 66 -9.59 -4.38 -20.19
C GLN A 66 -9.80 -3.24 -19.21
N VAL A 67 -9.46 -2.01 -19.62
CA VAL A 67 -9.63 -0.80 -18.82
C VAL A 67 -11.12 -0.50 -18.59
N SER A 68 -11.93 -0.50 -19.65
CA SER A 68 -13.37 -0.23 -19.56
C SER A 68 -14.11 -1.27 -18.70
N ARG A 69 -13.77 -2.57 -18.86
CA ARG A 69 -14.28 -3.65 -17.99
C ARG A 69 -13.90 -3.40 -16.52
N GLY A 70 -12.67 -2.97 -16.26
CA GLY A 70 -12.19 -2.66 -14.91
C GLY A 70 -12.97 -1.51 -14.26
N PHE A 71 -13.17 -0.41 -15.00
CA PHE A 71 -13.97 0.72 -14.51
C PHE A 71 -15.44 0.36 -14.32
N PHE A 72 -16.02 -0.45 -15.21
CA PHE A 72 -17.38 -0.94 -15.04
C PHE A 72 -17.53 -1.78 -13.76
N LEU A 73 -16.66 -2.77 -13.55
CA LEU A 73 -16.67 -3.60 -12.35
C LEU A 73 -16.51 -2.75 -11.08
N LEU A 74 -15.61 -1.77 -11.12
CA LEU A 74 -15.42 -0.84 -10.02
C LEU A 74 -16.70 -0.02 -9.74
N GLY A 75 -17.40 0.44 -10.78
CA GLY A 75 -18.69 1.12 -10.63
C GLY A 75 -19.75 0.23 -9.98
N VAL A 76 -19.84 -1.05 -10.39
CA VAL A 76 -20.74 -2.03 -9.77
C VAL A 76 -20.42 -2.22 -8.28
N ILE A 77 -19.15 -2.36 -7.92
CA ILE A 77 -18.71 -2.51 -6.52
C ILE A 77 -19.10 -1.26 -5.71
N VAL A 78 -18.87 -0.07 -6.24
CA VAL A 78 -19.21 1.19 -5.56
C VAL A 78 -20.71 1.35 -5.38
N ILE A 79 -21.51 1.01 -6.39
CA ILE A 79 -22.98 1.02 -6.29
C ILE A 79 -23.45 0.03 -5.23
N TYR A 80 -22.91 -1.20 -5.24
CA TYR A 80 -23.22 -2.21 -4.23
C TYR A 80 -22.87 -1.73 -2.82
N ALA A 81 -21.67 -1.16 -2.63
CA ALA A 81 -21.27 -0.56 -1.35
C ALA A 81 -22.20 0.59 -0.93
N GLY A 82 -22.65 1.41 -1.88
CA GLY A 82 -23.63 2.47 -1.66
C GLY A 82 -24.98 1.95 -1.17
N ILE A 83 -25.49 0.88 -1.80
CA ILE A 83 -26.72 0.20 -1.37
C ILE A 83 -26.56 -0.35 0.05
N CYS A 84 -25.47 -1.05 0.34
CA CYS A 84 -25.18 -1.57 1.68
C CYS A 84 -25.14 -0.45 2.73
N ASN A 85 -24.56 0.70 2.39
CA ASN A 85 -24.49 1.87 3.27
C ASN A 85 -25.88 2.49 3.58
N THR A 86 -26.89 2.31 2.72
CA THR A 86 -28.28 2.74 3.00
C THR A 86 -29.05 1.81 3.95
N GLY A 87 -28.44 0.70 4.38
CA GLY A 87 -29.05 -0.27 5.29
C GLY A 87 -29.87 -1.36 4.61
N LEU A 88 -30.00 -1.34 3.28
CA LEU A 88 -30.54 -2.44 2.48
C LEU A 88 -29.46 -3.53 2.41
N GLY A 89 -29.48 -4.41 3.41
CA GLY A 89 -28.35 -5.28 3.73
C GLY A 89 -27.61 -4.83 4.98
N HIS A 90 -28.32 -4.35 6.02
CA HIS A 90 -27.80 -4.35 7.38
C HIS A 90 -27.04 -5.65 7.57
N ALA A 91 -25.71 -5.53 7.70
CA ALA A 91 -24.92 -6.54 8.34
C ALA A 91 -25.63 -6.77 9.67
N VAL A 92 -26.42 -7.85 9.70
CA VAL A 92 -26.89 -8.49 10.92
C VAL A 92 -25.72 -8.35 11.88
N PHE A 93 -25.92 -7.68 13.01
CA PHE A 93 -24.84 -7.37 13.94
C PHE A 93 -24.15 -8.67 14.33
N LEU A 94 -23.13 -9.08 13.55
CA LEU A 94 -22.32 -10.25 13.79
C LEU A 94 -21.49 -9.84 14.99
N ARG A 95 -22.00 -10.19 16.17
CA ARG A 95 -21.16 -10.30 17.34
C ARG A 95 -20.04 -11.25 16.92
N PHE A 96 -18.80 -10.87 17.17
CA PHE A 96 -17.67 -11.72 16.85
C PHE A 96 -17.90 -13.13 17.42
N THR A 97 -17.85 -14.14 16.55
CA THR A 97 -17.83 -15.54 16.94
C THR A 97 -16.61 -16.23 16.34
N TRP A 98 -15.96 -17.08 17.13
CA TRP A 98 -14.81 -17.86 16.68
C TRP A 98 -15.14 -18.79 15.51
N VAL A 99 -16.37 -19.31 15.47
CA VAL A 99 -16.85 -20.20 14.41
C VAL A 99 -16.93 -19.46 13.08
N GLU A 100 -17.55 -18.28 13.02
CA GLU A 100 -17.65 -17.50 11.78
C GLU A 100 -16.27 -17.04 11.30
N PHE A 101 -15.41 -16.60 12.22
CA PHE A 101 -14.04 -16.21 11.88
C PHE A 101 -13.25 -17.39 11.30
N ALA A 102 -13.35 -18.57 11.91
CA ALA A 102 -12.70 -19.79 11.43
C ALA A 102 -13.26 -20.25 10.08
N CYS A 103 -14.59 -20.26 9.90
CA CYS A 103 -15.24 -20.63 8.66
C CYS A 103 -14.84 -19.70 7.50
N LEU A 104 -14.90 -18.38 7.70
CA LEU A 104 -14.46 -17.42 6.67
C LEU A 104 -12.98 -17.60 6.36
N SER A 105 -12.13 -17.76 7.38
CA SER A 105 -10.70 -18.00 7.18
C SER A 105 -10.44 -19.31 6.41
N ALA A 106 -11.20 -20.37 6.70
CA ALA A 106 -11.10 -21.65 6.00
C ALA A 106 -11.55 -21.56 4.54
N ILE A 107 -12.59 -20.78 4.24
CA ILE A 107 -13.02 -20.52 2.85
C ILE A 107 -11.90 -19.82 2.07
N PHE A 108 -11.32 -18.76 2.63
CA PHE A 108 -10.16 -18.10 2.01
C PHE A 108 -8.98 -19.06 1.86
N ALA A 109 -8.68 -19.87 2.89
CA ALA A 109 -7.63 -20.89 2.87
C ALA A 109 -7.83 -21.89 1.73
N PHE A 110 -9.05 -22.43 1.57
CA PHE A 110 -9.39 -23.38 0.53
C PHE A 110 -9.18 -22.81 -0.88
N PHE A 111 -9.70 -21.60 -1.15
CA PHE A 111 -9.50 -20.97 -2.45
C PHE A 111 -8.03 -20.62 -2.70
N GLY A 112 -7.30 -20.20 -1.67
CA GLY A 112 -5.87 -19.95 -1.77
C GLY A 112 -5.09 -21.21 -2.14
N LEU A 113 -5.31 -22.32 -1.43
CA LEU A 113 -4.70 -23.62 -1.71
C LEU A 113 -5.04 -24.14 -3.11
N ALA A 114 -6.29 -23.98 -3.55
CA ALA A 114 -6.73 -24.33 -4.90
C ALA A 114 -6.07 -23.47 -6.00
N SER A 115 -5.54 -22.30 -5.65
CA SER A 115 -4.92 -21.35 -6.57
C SER A 115 -3.39 -21.33 -6.57
N VAL A 116 -2.76 -22.21 -5.78
CA VAL A 116 -1.29 -22.25 -5.62
C VAL A 116 -0.62 -22.53 -6.96
N ARG A 117 0.46 -21.79 -7.22
CA ARG A 117 1.29 -21.94 -8.43
C ARG A 117 2.75 -22.08 -8.05
N PRO A 118 3.54 -22.87 -8.80
CA PRO A 118 4.98 -22.92 -8.59
C PRO A 118 5.61 -21.54 -8.84
N ALA A 119 6.53 -21.15 -7.95
CA ALA A 119 7.25 -19.88 -8.08
C ALA A 119 8.25 -19.93 -9.24
N ALA A 120 8.35 -18.86 -10.02
CA ALA A 120 9.21 -18.82 -11.19
C ALA A 120 10.71 -18.84 -10.84
N ASN A 121 11.08 -18.26 -9.69
CA ASN A 121 12.45 -18.22 -9.19
C ASN A 121 12.47 -18.52 -7.67
N PRO A 122 12.82 -19.74 -7.24
CA PRO A 122 12.83 -20.12 -5.83
C PRO A 122 14.08 -19.58 -5.12
N VAL A 123 14.11 -18.26 -4.89
CA VAL A 123 15.11 -17.59 -4.05
C VAL A 123 14.48 -17.30 -2.69
N PRO A 124 15.24 -17.39 -1.57
CA PRO A 124 14.75 -16.97 -0.26
C PRO A 124 14.09 -15.59 -0.33
N MET A 125 12.85 -15.51 0.13
CA MET A 125 12.03 -14.29 0.11
C MET A 125 11.81 -13.68 -1.29
N ASN A 126 11.38 -14.53 -2.23
CA ASN A 126 10.93 -14.11 -3.56
C ASN A 126 9.77 -13.09 -3.48
N VAL A 127 9.75 -12.14 -4.42
CA VAL A 127 8.69 -11.14 -4.59
C VAL A 127 7.31 -11.79 -4.71
N GLU A 128 7.19 -12.92 -5.42
CA GLU A 128 5.93 -13.65 -5.56
C GLU A 128 5.41 -14.13 -4.19
N LEU A 129 6.26 -14.82 -3.42
CA LEU A 129 5.93 -15.28 -2.06
C LEU A 129 5.56 -14.12 -1.13
N THR A 130 6.35 -13.03 -1.14
CA THR A 130 6.04 -11.88 -0.29
C THR A 130 4.74 -11.18 -0.68
N ASN A 131 4.37 -11.18 -1.96
CA ASN A 131 3.08 -10.64 -2.41
C ASN A 131 1.93 -11.54 -1.97
N GLU A 132 2.10 -12.85 -2.01
CA GLU A 132 1.11 -13.80 -1.52
C GLU A 132 0.86 -13.64 -0.02
N ILE A 133 1.93 -13.58 0.80
CA ILE A 133 1.84 -13.35 2.25
C ILE A 133 1.10 -12.05 2.56
N LYS A 134 1.39 -10.96 1.83
CA LYS A 134 0.67 -9.69 1.96
C LYS A 134 -0.82 -9.83 1.60
N GLY A 135 -1.16 -10.62 0.59
CA GLY A 135 -2.54 -10.92 0.21
C GLY A 135 -3.29 -11.65 1.33
N TRP A 136 -2.67 -12.66 1.95
CA TRP A 136 -3.23 -13.36 3.11
C TRP A 136 -3.47 -12.43 4.30
N MET A 137 -2.51 -11.55 4.61
CA MET A 137 -2.69 -10.55 5.65
C MET A 137 -3.88 -9.63 5.35
N GLN A 138 -4.03 -9.19 4.09
CA GLN A 138 -5.17 -8.34 3.67
C GLN A 138 -6.50 -9.08 3.81
N ALA A 139 -6.57 -10.37 3.45
CA ALA A 139 -7.78 -11.17 3.62
C ALA A 139 -8.21 -11.26 5.10
N VAL A 140 -7.26 -11.56 6.00
CA VAL A 140 -7.55 -11.63 7.45
C VAL A 140 -7.95 -10.27 8.01
N ILE A 141 -7.31 -9.18 7.58
CA ILE A 141 -7.69 -7.81 7.98
C ILE A 141 -9.14 -7.50 7.56
N ILE A 142 -9.57 -7.95 6.37
CA ILE A 142 -10.95 -7.77 5.90
C ILE A 142 -11.93 -8.58 6.77
N ILE A 143 -11.65 -9.86 7.03
CA ILE A 143 -12.50 -10.70 7.89
C ILE A 143 -12.65 -10.08 9.28
N TYR A 144 -11.55 -9.62 9.86
CA TYR A 144 -11.53 -8.93 11.15
C TYR A 144 -12.43 -7.70 11.18
N HIS A 145 -12.34 -6.84 10.16
CA HIS A 145 -13.17 -5.64 10.08
C HIS A 145 -14.65 -5.95 9.80
N TYR A 146 -14.92 -7.01 9.05
CA TYR A 146 -16.28 -7.47 8.75
C TYR A 146 -16.99 -8.00 10.00
N LEU A 147 -16.31 -8.83 10.79
CA LEU A 147 -16.87 -9.45 12.01
C LEU A 147 -16.76 -8.57 13.28
N ARG A 148 -16.30 -7.32 13.15
CA ARG A 148 -16.05 -6.42 14.30
C ARG A 148 -15.16 -7.09 15.36
N GLY A 149 -14.07 -7.70 14.91
CA GLY A 149 -13.10 -8.38 15.76
C GLY A 149 -12.31 -7.44 16.68
N ASP A 150 -12.53 -6.12 16.60
CA ASP A 150 -11.93 -5.11 17.49
C ASP A 150 -12.32 -5.30 18.96
N ARG A 151 -13.42 -6.03 19.21
CA ARG A 151 -13.89 -6.36 20.57
C ARG A 151 -13.19 -7.56 21.20
N GLU A 152 -12.55 -8.39 20.40
CA GLU A 152 -11.83 -9.59 20.86
C GLU A 152 -10.32 -9.29 20.91
N PRO A 153 -9.71 -9.21 22.12
CA PRO A 153 -8.31 -8.80 22.26
C PRO A 153 -7.32 -9.68 21.49
N ALA A 154 -7.56 -11.00 21.47
CA ALA A 154 -6.67 -11.94 20.79
C ALA A 154 -6.60 -11.67 19.29
N VAL A 155 -7.75 -11.50 18.63
CA VAL A 155 -7.81 -11.21 17.20
C VAL A 155 -7.27 -9.82 16.90
N TYR A 156 -7.60 -8.84 17.74
CA TYR A 156 -7.06 -7.49 17.61
C TYR A 156 -5.52 -7.49 17.59
N ILE A 157 -4.87 -8.13 18.56
CA ILE A 157 -3.41 -8.20 18.65
C ILE A 157 -2.82 -8.88 17.41
N CYS A 158 -3.38 -10.03 17.00
CA CYS A 158 -2.93 -10.75 15.80
C CYS A 158 -2.99 -9.89 14.54
N VAL A 159 -4.10 -9.17 14.33
CA VAL A 159 -4.27 -8.29 13.17
C VAL A 159 -3.28 -7.13 13.23
N ARG A 160 -3.00 -6.56 14.42
CA ARG A 160 -1.98 -5.52 14.57
C ARG A 160 -0.59 -6.03 14.22
N ILE A 161 -0.24 -7.24 14.64
CA ILE A 161 1.02 -7.89 14.23
C ILE A 161 1.07 -8.05 12.70
N PHE A 162 -0.02 -8.50 12.06
CA PHE A 162 -0.08 -8.60 10.60
C PHE A 162 0.10 -7.26 9.90
N VAL A 163 -0.50 -6.18 10.41
CA VAL A 163 -0.27 -4.82 9.88
C VAL A 163 1.21 -4.46 10.02
N SER A 164 1.83 -4.66 11.17
CA SER A 164 3.25 -4.36 11.36
C SER A 164 4.14 -5.19 10.43
N VAL A 165 3.92 -6.50 10.31
CA VAL A 165 4.68 -7.38 9.41
C VAL A 165 4.47 -6.98 7.95
N TYR A 166 3.26 -6.59 7.55
CA TYR A 166 2.99 -6.08 6.21
C TYR A 166 3.86 -4.87 5.89
N LEU A 167 3.97 -3.91 6.82
CA LEU A 167 4.79 -2.71 6.67
C LEU A 167 6.29 -3.04 6.61
N VAL A 168 6.75 -3.97 7.46
CA VAL A 168 8.13 -4.49 7.45
C VAL A 168 8.45 -5.11 6.09
N LEU A 169 7.58 -5.98 5.58
CA LEU A 169 7.78 -6.67 4.30
C LEU A 169 7.74 -5.71 3.11
N SER A 170 6.89 -4.68 3.19
CA SER A 170 6.85 -3.60 2.22
C SER A 170 8.17 -2.81 2.22
N GLY A 171 8.64 -2.37 3.40
CA GLY A 171 9.93 -1.69 3.57
C GLY A 171 11.10 -2.51 3.04
N PHE A 172 11.15 -3.80 3.39
CA PHE A 172 12.14 -4.75 2.89
C PHE A 172 12.14 -4.83 1.35
N GLY A 173 10.98 -5.07 0.73
CA GLY A 173 10.88 -5.23 -0.72
C GLY A 173 11.27 -3.96 -1.47
N HIS A 174 10.87 -2.79 -0.97
CA HIS A 174 11.26 -1.52 -1.55
C HIS A 174 12.76 -1.24 -1.36
N PHE A 175 13.34 -1.50 -0.18
CA PHE A 175 14.78 -1.42 0.04
C PHE A 175 15.54 -2.24 -1.00
N MET A 176 15.19 -3.52 -1.17
CA MET A 176 15.86 -4.43 -2.10
C MET A 176 15.83 -3.91 -3.54
N TYR A 177 14.71 -3.31 -3.97
CA TYR A 177 14.65 -2.65 -5.27
C TYR A 177 15.66 -1.51 -5.39
N TYR A 178 15.69 -0.58 -4.42
CA TYR A 178 16.57 0.60 -4.50
C TYR A 178 18.04 0.18 -4.42
N TRP A 179 18.36 -0.73 -3.50
CA TRP A 179 19.72 -1.19 -3.28
C TRP A 179 20.30 -1.92 -4.49
N ARG A 180 19.50 -2.78 -5.15
CA ARG A 180 19.92 -3.51 -6.36
C ARG A 180 19.95 -2.61 -7.60
N LYS A 181 18.98 -1.70 -7.75
CA LYS A 181 18.88 -0.83 -8.94
C LYS A 181 20.03 0.19 -9.02
N TYR A 182 20.44 0.77 -7.89
CA TYR A 182 21.45 1.83 -7.86
C TYR A 182 22.80 1.26 -7.39
N SER A 183 23.60 0.70 -8.31
CA SER A 183 24.97 0.19 -8.06
C SER A 183 25.98 1.34 -7.89
N PRO A 184 27.15 1.18 -7.20
CA PRO A 184 28.14 2.27 -7.05
C PRO A 184 28.59 2.85 -8.39
N LYS A 185 28.68 2.02 -9.44
CA LYS A 185 28.97 2.44 -10.82
C LYS A 185 27.86 3.35 -11.36
N THR A 186 26.60 2.97 -11.17
CA THR A 186 25.42 3.78 -11.53
C THR A 186 25.39 5.12 -10.79
N VAL A 187 25.80 5.12 -9.51
CA VAL A 187 25.87 6.35 -8.69
C VAL A 187 26.93 7.32 -9.21
N LEU A 188 28.08 6.81 -9.69
CA LEU A 188 29.15 7.61 -10.30
C LEU A 188 28.74 8.18 -11.66
N GLU A 189 28.09 7.37 -12.49
CA GLU A 189 27.59 7.81 -13.80
C GLU A 189 26.47 8.87 -13.69
N CYS A 190 25.75 8.90 -12.57
CA CYS A 190 24.75 9.93 -12.26
C CYS A 190 25.34 11.32 -11.95
N HIS A 191 26.66 11.53 -12.06
CA HIS A 191 27.26 12.86 -11.89
C HIS A 191 26.79 13.86 -12.96
N SER A 192 26.47 13.40 -14.18
CA SER A 192 25.92 14.29 -15.21
C SER A 192 24.55 14.82 -14.79
N ARG A 193 24.41 16.16 -14.75
CA ARG A 193 23.18 16.87 -14.34
C ARG A 193 21.93 16.33 -15.06
N LYS A 194 22.06 15.91 -16.33
CA LYS A 194 20.97 15.32 -17.11
C LYS A 194 20.51 13.97 -16.55
N ARG A 195 21.45 13.05 -16.25
CA ARG A 195 21.17 11.71 -15.73
C ARG A 195 20.64 11.76 -14.30
N LEU A 196 21.05 12.77 -13.52
CA LEU A 196 20.51 13.04 -12.20
C LEU A 196 19.02 13.36 -12.26
N THR A 197 18.63 14.33 -13.12
CA THR A 197 17.22 14.70 -13.32
C THR A 197 16.39 13.52 -13.81
N GLU A 198 16.88 12.76 -14.79
CA GLU A 198 16.20 11.55 -15.28
C GLU A 198 15.97 10.52 -14.15
N THR A 199 16.95 10.33 -13.27
CA THR A 199 16.85 9.42 -12.14
C THR A 199 15.80 9.86 -11.14
N TYR A 200 15.79 11.13 -10.73
CA TYR A 200 14.78 11.65 -9.80
C TYR A 200 13.38 11.67 -10.42
N CYS A 201 13.25 12.00 -11.71
CA CYS A 201 11.98 11.90 -12.43
C CYS A 201 11.45 10.47 -12.47
N ALA A 202 12.31 9.47 -12.73
CA ALA A 202 11.92 8.07 -12.69
C ALA A 202 11.50 7.59 -11.30
N LEU A 203 12.15 8.12 -10.24
CA LEU A 203 11.76 7.85 -8.86
C LEU A 203 10.41 8.48 -8.51
N LEU A 204 10.16 9.72 -8.94
CA LEU A 204 8.89 10.42 -8.75
C LEU A 204 7.76 9.72 -9.50
N TYR A 205 8.00 9.29 -10.73
CA TYR A 205 7.04 8.53 -11.52
C TYR A 205 6.66 7.22 -10.81
N ARG A 206 7.66 6.47 -10.33
CA ARG A 206 7.40 5.25 -9.55
C ARG A 206 6.62 5.54 -8.27
N TYR A 207 6.97 6.60 -7.55
CA TYR A 207 6.26 7.01 -6.34
C TYR A 207 4.78 7.27 -6.66
N ALA A 208 4.48 8.07 -7.68
CA ALA A 208 3.13 8.36 -8.11
C ALA A 208 2.36 7.09 -8.51
N GLN A 209 2.98 6.18 -9.26
CA GLN A 209 2.36 4.91 -9.64
C GLN A 209 1.98 4.05 -8.42
N VAL A 210 2.88 3.93 -7.44
CA VAL A 210 2.65 3.07 -6.27
C VAL A 210 1.62 3.69 -5.35
N VAL A 211 1.70 5.00 -5.08
CA VAL A 211 0.71 5.73 -4.27
C VAL A 211 -0.66 5.67 -4.92
N LEU A 212 -0.75 5.91 -6.23
CA LEU A 212 -2.00 5.78 -6.97
C LEU A 212 -2.56 4.37 -6.82
N ARG A 213 -1.77 3.33 -7.10
CA ARG A 213 -2.21 1.93 -7.00
C ARG A 213 -2.77 1.58 -5.62
N MET A 214 -2.11 2.03 -4.55
CA MET A 214 -2.55 1.75 -3.16
C MET A 214 -3.83 2.51 -2.79
N ASN A 215 -4.01 3.72 -3.31
CA ASN A 215 -5.07 4.63 -2.89
C ASN A 215 -6.28 4.67 -3.81
N PHE A 216 -6.14 4.21 -5.06
CA PHE A 216 -7.12 4.39 -6.12
C PHE A 216 -8.52 3.93 -5.70
N PHE A 217 -8.62 2.70 -5.20
CA PHE A 217 -9.90 2.13 -4.77
C PHE A 217 -10.51 2.90 -3.58
N THR A 218 -9.71 3.15 -2.53
CA THR A 218 -10.18 3.81 -1.31
C THR A 218 -10.61 5.25 -1.56
N VAL A 219 -9.86 6.02 -2.35
CA VAL A 219 -10.23 7.40 -2.71
C VAL A 219 -11.56 7.40 -3.46
N ILE A 220 -11.73 6.51 -4.42
CA ILE A 220 -12.97 6.38 -5.19
C ILE A 220 -14.16 6.04 -4.26
N LEU A 221 -13.96 5.11 -3.33
CA LEU A 221 -14.97 4.72 -2.37
C LEU A 221 -15.34 5.89 -1.43
N CYS A 222 -14.34 6.60 -0.88
CA CYS A 222 -14.55 7.77 -0.02
C CYS A 222 -15.28 8.90 -0.74
N LEU A 223 -14.93 9.19 -2.01
CA LEU A 223 -15.62 10.19 -2.83
C LEU A 223 -17.07 9.79 -3.12
N SER A 224 -17.32 8.50 -3.36
CA SER A 224 -18.65 8.00 -3.71
C SER A 224 -19.58 7.91 -2.50
N LEU A 225 -19.07 7.44 -1.35
CA LEU A 225 -19.83 7.27 -0.10
C LEU A 225 -19.80 8.50 0.81
N ARG A 226 -19.04 9.54 0.46
CA ARG A 226 -18.84 10.77 1.24
C ARG A 226 -18.31 10.49 2.65
N GLN A 227 -17.39 9.53 2.76
CA GLN A 227 -16.76 9.11 4.01
C GLN A 227 -15.34 9.66 4.13
N SER A 228 -14.86 9.83 5.36
CA SER A 228 -13.48 10.25 5.62
C SER A 228 -12.48 9.19 5.14
N TYR A 229 -11.37 9.64 4.58
CA TYR A 229 -10.28 8.77 4.13
C TYR A 229 -9.63 8.00 5.31
N LEU A 230 -9.59 8.60 6.50
CA LEU A 230 -9.06 7.98 7.72
C LEU A 230 -9.90 6.81 8.24
N LEU A 231 -11.15 6.66 7.80
CA LEU A 231 -11.97 5.48 8.10
C LEU A 231 -11.26 4.20 7.65
N HIS A 232 -10.56 4.27 6.51
CA HIS A 232 -9.80 3.18 5.90
C HIS A 232 -8.32 3.23 6.33
N TYR A 233 -8.06 3.42 7.63
CA TYR A 233 -6.73 3.79 8.19
C TYR A 233 -5.53 2.99 7.69
N PHE A 234 -5.71 1.73 7.31
CA PHE A 234 -4.66 0.87 6.76
C PHE A 234 -4.02 1.46 5.50
N VAL A 235 -4.82 2.10 4.64
CA VAL A 235 -4.35 2.67 3.36
C VAL A 235 -3.53 3.96 3.57
N PRO A 236 -3.97 4.96 4.37
CA PRO A 236 -3.11 6.07 4.79
C PRO A 236 -1.82 5.60 5.46
N LEU A 237 -1.89 4.54 6.29
CA LEU A 237 -0.72 4.01 7.00
C LEU A 237 0.33 3.41 6.06
N ILE A 238 -0.08 2.57 5.10
CA ILE A 238 0.84 2.04 4.09
C ILE A 238 1.38 3.16 3.20
N THR A 239 0.55 4.15 2.86
CA THR A 239 0.98 5.30 2.07
C THR A 239 2.08 6.07 2.80
N TYR A 240 1.88 6.38 4.08
CA TYR A 240 2.90 7.00 4.93
C TYR A 240 4.19 6.17 4.97
N ALA A 241 4.09 4.87 5.23
CA ALA A 241 5.23 3.96 5.27
C ALA A 241 6.02 3.93 3.95
N TYR A 242 5.31 3.91 2.82
CA TYR A 242 5.93 3.94 1.50
C TYR A 242 6.55 5.30 1.18
N THR A 243 5.92 6.41 1.58
CA THR A 243 6.48 7.76 1.46
C THR A 243 7.76 7.88 2.29
N LEU A 244 7.75 7.42 3.54
CA LEU A 244 8.93 7.41 4.41
C LEU A 244 10.06 6.58 3.78
N THR A 245 9.75 5.39 3.26
CA THR A 245 10.72 4.55 2.53
C THR A 245 11.31 5.28 1.32
N THR A 246 10.46 5.89 0.50
CA THR A 246 10.87 6.58 -0.72
C THR A 246 11.76 7.78 -0.42
N VAL A 247 11.39 8.60 0.56
CA VAL A 247 12.19 9.75 1.03
C VAL A 247 13.53 9.26 1.58
N THR A 248 13.52 8.25 2.44
CA THR A 248 14.74 7.65 3.03
C THR A 248 15.67 7.13 1.93
N MET A 249 15.17 6.36 0.97
CA MET A 249 16.02 5.80 -0.10
C MET A 249 16.47 6.85 -1.12
N THR A 250 15.68 7.89 -1.34
CA THR A 250 16.07 9.00 -2.22
C THR A 250 17.14 9.87 -1.56
N ALA A 251 17.00 10.16 -0.27
CA ALA A 251 18.02 10.85 0.52
C ALA A 251 19.31 10.02 0.64
N TRP A 252 19.20 8.69 0.79
CA TRP A 252 20.34 7.78 0.73
C TRP A 252 21.12 7.90 -0.59
N LEU A 253 20.41 7.94 -1.72
CA LEU A 253 21.03 8.11 -3.04
C LEU A 253 21.77 9.45 -3.13
N ALA A 254 21.11 10.55 -2.72
CA ALA A 254 21.69 11.89 -2.72
C ALA A 254 22.93 11.98 -1.83
N LEU A 255 22.87 11.44 -0.60
CA LEU A 255 23.98 11.45 0.34
C LEU A 255 25.14 10.58 -0.16
N THR A 256 24.85 9.43 -0.76
CA THR A 256 25.89 8.58 -1.36
C THR A 256 26.63 9.34 -2.47
N GLN A 257 25.91 10.05 -3.35
CA GLN A 257 26.52 10.86 -4.41
C GLN A 257 27.44 11.94 -3.83
N LEU A 258 26.98 12.65 -2.80
CA LEU A 258 27.76 13.69 -2.12
C LEU A 258 29.05 13.13 -1.51
N ILE A 259 28.96 12.01 -0.79
CA ILE A 259 30.14 11.38 -0.16
C ILE A 259 31.13 10.89 -1.22
N VAL A 260 30.66 10.26 -2.29
CA VAL A 260 31.53 9.77 -3.37
C VAL A 260 32.27 10.92 -4.05
N VAL A 261 31.59 12.03 -4.34
CA VAL A 261 32.22 13.22 -4.94
C VAL A 261 33.27 13.82 -4.02
N LYS A 262 33.00 13.92 -2.71
CA LYS A 262 33.92 14.55 -1.74
C LYS A 262 35.13 13.67 -1.42
N THR A 263 34.93 12.37 -1.28
CA THR A 263 35.98 11.44 -0.85
C THR A 263 36.75 10.83 -2.01
N GLN A 264 36.24 10.95 -3.24
CA GLN A 264 36.75 10.25 -4.44
C GLN A 264 36.89 8.72 -4.27
N THR A 265 36.24 8.15 -3.26
CA THR A 265 36.27 6.70 -3.01
C THR A 265 35.12 6.03 -3.73
N VAL A 266 35.46 5.15 -4.68
CA VAL A 266 34.48 4.30 -5.38
C VAL A 266 34.45 2.94 -4.69
N GLY A 267 33.52 2.76 -3.76
CA GLY A 267 33.41 1.54 -2.98
C GLY A 267 32.00 1.29 -2.43
N GLU A 268 31.84 0.19 -1.70
CA GLU A 268 30.60 -0.09 -0.96
C GLU A 268 30.49 0.79 0.30
N THR A 269 31.62 1.27 0.85
CA THR A 269 31.68 2.01 2.11
C THR A 269 30.84 3.31 2.11
N PRO A 270 30.86 4.19 1.08
CA PRO A 270 30.01 5.39 1.08
C PRO A 270 28.51 5.05 1.12
N LYS A 271 28.10 3.98 0.43
CA LYS A 271 26.70 3.53 0.45
C LYS A 271 26.26 3.07 1.83
N VAL A 272 27.13 2.34 2.54
CA VAL A 272 26.85 1.85 3.88
C VAL A 272 26.68 3.02 4.84
N VAL A 273 27.65 3.93 4.83
CA VAL A 273 27.66 5.10 5.72
C VAL A 273 26.44 5.98 5.45
N ALA A 274 26.17 6.29 4.19
CA ALA A 274 24.99 7.06 3.81
C ALA A 274 23.69 6.40 4.28
N PHE A 275 23.59 5.06 4.18
CA PHE A 275 22.38 4.34 4.57
C PHE A 275 22.17 4.40 6.08
N VAL A 276 23.21 4.15 6.87
CA VAL A 276 23.13 4.21 8.34
C VAL A 276 22.72 5.61 8.81
N ILE A 277 23.31 6.66 8.22
CA ILE A 277 22.97 8.05 8.54
C ILE A 277 21.49 8.32 8.23
N VAL A 278 21.04 8.03 7.01
CA VAL A 278 19.67 8.38 6.58
C VAL A 278 18.62 7.53 7.28
N LEU A 279 18.91 6.25 7.56
CA LEU A 279 18.05 5.38 8.36
C LEU A 279 17.91 5.91 9.81
N SER A 280 19.01 6.40 10.41
CA SER A 280 18.99 7.03 11.73
C SER A 280 18.20 8.35 11.74
N CYS A 281 18.35 9.17 10.70
CA CYS A 281 17.53 10.38 10.55
C CYS A 281 16.04 10.05 10.41
N ALA A 282 15.68 8.99 9.68
CA ALA A 282 14.28 8.57 9.51
C ALA A 282 13.65 8.03 10.81
N THR A 283 14.43 7.36 11.68
CA THR A 283 13.94 6.97 13.01
C THR A 283 13.85 8.13 13.97
N LEU A 284 14.84 9.01 13.99
CA LEU A 284 14.79 10.24 14.78
C LEU A 284 13.58 11.10 14.39
N PHE A 285 13.31 11.26 13.10
CA PHE A 285 12.12 11.94 12.60
C PHE A 285 10.83 11.35 13.18
N SER A 286 10.70 10.03 13.18
CA SER A 286 9.52 9.34 13.72
C SER A 286 9.43 9.43 15.25
N ALA A 287 10.57 9.47 15.95
CA ALA A 287 10.61 9.72 17.39
C ALA A 287 10.20 11.16 17.74
N VAL A 288 10.68 12.16 16.99
CA VAL A 288 10.32 13.57 17.18
C VAL A 288 8.82 13.78 16.95
N LEU A 289 8.25 13.19 15.90
CA LEU A 289 6.80 13.25 15.65
C LEU A 289 5.98 12.63 16.80
N LYS A 290 6.46 11.55 17.44
CA LYS A 290 5.83 10.98 18.65
C LYS A 290 5.90 11.97 19.81
N LEU A 291 7.06 12.57 20.06
CA LEU A 291 7.28 13.44 21.22
C LEU A 291 6.59 14.80 21.10
N ARG A 292 6.41 15.32 19.88
CA ARG A 292 5.86 16.65 19.62
C ARG A 292 4.51 16.57 18.87
N PRO A 293 3.37 16.59 19.60
CA PRO A 293 2.04 16.59 18.98
C PRO A 293 1.84 17.78 18.02
N ASP A 294 2.41 18.95 18.33
CA ASP A 294 2.32 20.13 17.44
C ASP A 294 2.91 19.84 16.05
N LEU A 295 4.08 19.18 16.02
CA LEU A 295 4.74 18.81 14.77
C LEU A 295 3.97 17.70 14.05
N PHE A 296 3.37 16.77 14.79
CA PHE A 296 2.48 15.75 14.23
C PHE A 296 1.28 16.40 13.53
N ASP A 297 0.64 17.36 14.19
CA ASP A 297 -0.53 18.05 13.65
C ASP A 297 -0.18 18.88 12.41
N VAL A 298 0.96 19.57 12.44
CA VAL A 298 1.46 20.28 11.26
C VAL A 298 1.78 19.30 10.13
N PHE A 299 2.41 18.17 10.40
CA PHE A 299 2.79 17.22 9.35
C PHE A 299 1.57 16.55 8.69
N PHE A 300 0.58 16.12 9.47
CA PHE A 300 -0.57 15.36 8.95
C PHE A 300 -1.78 16.24 8.61
N TYR A 301 -2.05 17.32 9.35
CA TYR A 301 -3.27 18.12 9.18
C TYR A 301 -3.05 19.47 8.52
N SER A 302 -1.81 19.83 8.12
CA SER A 302 -1.58 21.02 7.30
C SER A 302 -1.99 20.82 5.83
N ARG A 303 -2.20 21.92 5.12
CA ARG A 303 -2.50 21.88 3.68
C ARG A 303 -1.25 21.41 2.90
N PRO A 304 -1.40 20.59 1.85
CA PRO A 304 -2.66 20.25 1.18
C PRO A 304 -3.39 19.02 1.77
N PHE A 305 -2.75 18.20 2.59
CA PHE A 305 -3.25 16.88 2.98
C PHE A 305 -4.29 16.90 4.10
N GLY A 306 -4.34 17.97 4.90
CA GLY A 306 -5.27 18.11 6.02
C GLY A 306 -6.75 18.10 5.65
N SER A 307 -7.10 18.45 4.41
CA SER A 307 -8.49 18.34 3.91
C SER A 307 -8.89 16.88 3.67
N LEU A 308 -7.95 16.02 3.28
CA LEU A 308 -8.17 14.60 3.06
C LEU A 308 -8.19 13.82 4.39
N LEU A 309 -7.35 14.22 5.34
CA LEU A 309 -7.21 13.63 6.67
C LEU A 309 -8.15 14.27 7.71
N TRP A 310 -9.30 14.79 7.28
CA TRP A 310 -10.16 15.65 8.11
C TRP A 310 -10.49 15.07 9.50
N ARG A 311 -10.53 16.00 10.47
CA ARG A 311 -10.28 15.89 11.93
C ARG A 311 -11.26 15.06 12.78
N HIS A 312 -12.12 14.24 12.19
CA HIS A 312 -13.19 13.60 12.98
C HIS A 312 -12.70 12.44 13.86
N ASP A 313 -11.59 11.79 13.48
CA ASP A 313 -11.00 10.67 14.23
C ASP A 313 -9.68 11.08 14.88
N ARG A 314 -9.72 11.48 16.16
CA ARG A 314 -8.51 11.70 17.00
C ARG A 314 -7.67 10.43 17.22
N HIS A 315 -8.10 9.29 16.69
CA HIS A 315 -7.42 8.00 16.80
C HIS A 315 -6.30 7.79 15.78
N TRP A 316 -6.15 8.66 14.76
CA TRP A 316 -5.05 8.52 13.77
C TRP A 316 -3.68 8.51 14.45
N ASP A 317 -3.47 9.44 15.39
CA ASP A 317 -2.22 9.54 16.14
C ASP A 317 -1.90 8.23 16.87
N TYR A 318 -2.87 7.68 17.60
CA TYR A 318 -2.71 6.38 18.27
C TYR A 318 -2.36 5.24 17.30
N ARG A 319 -3.07 5.13 16.17
CA ARG A 319 -2.84 4.08 15.17
C ARG A 319 -1.48 4.19 14.50
N TRP A 320 -1.07 5.41 14.14
CA TRP A 320 0.24 5.68 13.57
C TRP A 320 1.37 5.40 14.58
N ARG A 321 1.21 5.83 15.84
CA ARG A 321 2.23 5.67 16.89
C ARG A 321 2.64 4.21 17.05
N ILE A 322 1.70 3.26 16.98
CA ILE A 322 2.01 1.84 17.17
C ILE A 322 2.93 1.29 16.07
N ASP A 323 2.74 1.71 14.81
CA ASP A 323 3.46 1.19 13.64
C ASP A 323 4.62 2.08 13.16
N ARG A 324 4.94 3.15 13.89
CA ARG A 324 5.88 4.21 13.47
C ARG A 324 7.29 3.75 13.09
N TYR A 325 7.74 2.59 13.58
CA TYR A 325 9.07 2.03 13.33
C TYR A 325 9.06 0.80 12.41
N SER A 326 7.89 0.26 12.07
CA SER A 326 7.77 -0.98 11.29
C SER A 326 8.46 -0.87 9.94
N THR A 327 8.37 0.30 9.29
CA THR A 327 8.99 0.54 7.99
C THR A 327 10.52 0.56 8.09
N GLN A 328 11.06 1.29 9.06
CA GLN A 328 12.49 1.43 9.30
C GLN A 328 13.10 0.09 9.67
N PHE A 329 12.38 -0.72 10.45
CA PHE A 329 12.76 -2.10 10.73
C PHE A 329 12.82 -2.95 9.45
N GLY A 330 11.86 -2.78 8.53
CA GLY A 330 11.91 -3.41 7.21
C GLY A 330 13.12 -3.01 6.37
N LEU A 331 13.47 -1.72 6.35
CA LEU A 331 14.68 -1.22 5.68
C LEU A 331 15.95 -1.83 6.29
N LEU A 332 16.02 -1.89 7.62
CA LEU A 332 17.12 -2.51 8.36
C LEU A 332 17.24 -4.00 8.02
N CYS A 333 16.14 -4.76 8.04
CA CYS A 333 16.11 -6.17 7.66
C CYS A 333 16.64 -6.38 6.23
N GLY A 334 16.24 -5.52 5.29
CA GLY A 334 16.74 -5.56 3.91
C GLY A 334 18.24 -5.36 3.84
N PHE A 335 18.76 -4.39 4.59
CA PHE A 335 20.18 -4.11 4.67
C PHE A 335 20.97 -5.29 5.27
N LEU A 336 20.51 -5.86 6.38
CA LEU A 336 21.11 -7.03 7.01
C LEU A 336 21.13 -8.22 6.07
N PHE A 337 20.02 -8.44 5.34
CA PHE A 337 19.91 -9.51 4.37
C PHE A 337 20.94 -9.38 3.24
N VAL A 338 21.12 -8.18 2.68
CA VAL A 338 22.18 -7.96 1.67
C VAL A 338 23.57 -8.20 2.25
N ARG A 339 23.81 -7.81 3.51
CA ARG A 339 25.11 -8.08 4.16
C ARG A 339 25.36 -9.56 4.36
N HIS A 340 24.33 -10.29 4.76
CA HIS A 340 24.40 -11.73 4.88
C HIS A 340 24.71 -12.38 3.53
N GLN A 341 24.02 -12.00 2.45
CA GLN A 341 24.28 -12.50 1.10
C GLN A 341 25.73 -12.21 0.66
N ASN A 342 26.18 -10.95 0.76
CA ASN A 342 27.54 -10.58 0.40
C ASN A 342 28.61 -11.29 1.25
N ALA A 343 28.30 -11.62 2.51
CA ALA A 343 29.20 -12.38 3.38
C ALA A 343 29.24 -13.86 3.03
N GLN A 344 28.11 -14.45 2.63
CA GLN A 344 28.05 -15.80 2.07
C GLN A 344 28.84 -15.89 0.77
N ASP A 345 28.72 -14.92 -0.13
CA ASP A 345 29.47 -14.92 -1.40
C ASP A 345 30.99 -14.70 -1.19
N ARG A 346 31.40 -14.03 -0.10
CA ARG A 346 32.81 -13.78 0.27
C ARG A 346 33.44 -14.90 1.10
N GLU A 347 32.93 -16.13 1.01
CA GLU A 347 33.41 -17.31 1.73
C GLU A 347 34.81 -17.78 1.30
N LYS A 348 35.82 -16.99 1.67
CA LYS A 348 37.24 -17.40 1.77
C LYS A 348 37.85 -17.14 3.15
N ASN A 349 37.14 -16.51 4.10
CA ASN A 349 37.65 -16.30 5.47
C ASN A 349 36.54 -16.23 6.55
N PRO A 350 36.51 -17.14 7.54
CA PRO A 350 35.45 -17.19 8.57
C PRO A 350 35.47 -16.01 9.55
N LEU A 351 36.63 -15.37 9.76
CA LEU A 351 36.80 -14.25 10.68
C LEU A 351 36.10 -12.96 10.21
N SER A 352 35.92 -12.77 8.90
CA SER A 352 35.22 -11.61 8.33
C SER A 352 33.69 -11.74 8.45
N LYS A 353 33.15 -12.97 8.33
CA LYS A 353 31.74 -13.29 8.57
C LYS A 353 31.32 -12.91 9.99
N ALA A 354 32.12 -13.29 11.00
CA ALA A 354 31.84 -12.98 12.41
C ALA A 354 31.85 -11.46 12.70
N LYS A 355 32.82 -10.71 12.15
CA LYS A 355 32.92 -9.25 12.33
C LYS A 355 31.73 -8.51 11.68
N ILE A 356 31.32 -8.90 10.48
CA ILE A 356 30.21 -8.26 9.77
C ILE A 356 28.88 -8.56 10.47
N LEU A 357 28.66 -9.81 10.89
CA LEU A 357 27.46 -10.20 11.61
C LEU A 357 27.40 -9.45 12.95
N LEU A 358 28.50 -9.39 13.71
CA LEU A 358 28.59 -8.66 14.97
C LEU A 358 28.29 -7.17 14.81
N ILE A 359 28.87 -6.49 13.81
CA ILE A 359 28.58 -5.08 13.52
C ILE A 359 27.10 -4.89 13.15
N SER A 360 26.54 -5.81 12.38
CA SER A 360 25.15 -5.77 11.97
C SER A 360 24.20 -5.94 13.17
N THR A 361 24.54 -6.83 14.11
CA THR A 361 23.80 -7.05 15.36
C THR A 361 23.96 -5.87 16.33
N ILE A 362 25.13 -5.25 16.39
CA ILE A 362 25.37 -4.03 17.20
C ILE A 362 24.58 -2.84 16.63
N CYS A 363 24.56 -2.65 15.31
CA CYS A 363 23.75 -1.61 14.69
C CYS A 363 22.25 -1.82 14.93
N VAL A 364 21.77 -3.07 14.95
CA VAL A 364 20.39 -3.42 15.32
C VAL A 364 20.14 -3.17 16.80
N GLY A 365 21.08 -3.52 17.68
CA GLY A 365 21.01 -3.27 19.12
C GLY A 365 20.91 -1.78 19.45
N ILE A 366 21.71 -0.94 18.79
CA ILE A 366 21.64 0.52 18.94
C ILE A 366 20.29 1.07 18.43
N PHE A 367 19.69 0.44 17.43
CA PHE A 367 18.37 0.79 16.90
C PHE A 367 17.22 0.40 17.84
N LEU A 368 17.36 -0.72 18.57
CA LEU A 368 16.38 -1.23 19.52
C LEU A 368 16.47 -0.55 20.90
N VAL A 369 17.63 0.04 21.24
CA VAL A 369 17.89 0.74 22.52
C VAL A 369 17.56 2.25 22.43
N GLY A 370 16.99 2.74 21.32
CA GLY A 370 16.44 4.10 21.25
C GLY A 370 15.39 4.34 22.35
N PRO A 371 15.41 5.49 23.04
CA PRO A 371 14.73 5.67 24.32
C PRO A 371 13.23 5.42 24.16
N THR A 372 12.76 4.42 24.91
CA THR A 372 11.35 4.04 25.09
C THR A 372 10.46 5.24 25.43
#